data_AF-A0A4S5ERP1-F1
#
_entry.id   AF-A0A4S5ERP1-F1
#
_cell.length_a   1.000
_cell.length_b   1.000
_cell.length_c   1.000
_cell.angle_alpha   90.00
_cell.angle_beta   90.00
_cell.angle_gamma   90.00
#
_symmetry.space_group_name_H-M   'P 1'
#
loop_
_entity.id
_entity.type
_entity.pdbx_description
1 polymer ?
#
loop_
_entity_poly.entity_id
_entity_poly.type
_entity_poly.pdbx_seq_one_letter_code
_entity_poly.pdbx_strand_id
1 'polypeptide(L)'
;MRNERLGAALASRRMDPASLAEAVGVDHKTAERWLSKGRTPRRRTALEAAALLKEDAAYLWPALVDDARQDSASRAEFVTLYPHRGAVPLALWAALLDQAKDCVDVLVYAGLFLTDGTPDLAKRLIRKAENGVRVRVLLGDPDSEAVAARGAEEGVFGGVSARVRLRACPES
;
A
#
# COMPACT_ATOMS: atom_id res chain seq x y z
N MET A 1 11.99 15.67 -14.90
CA MET A 1 11.00 16.39 -14.05
C MET A 1 11.74 17.00 -12.88
N ARG A 2 11.32 18.17 -12.40
CA ARG A 2 11.94 18.84 -11.24
C ARG A 2 11.70 18.02 -9.97
N ASN A 3 12.69 17.92 -9.09
CA ASN A 3 12.53 17.29 -7.79
C ASN A 3 11.88 18.26 -6.80
N GLU A 4 10.55 18.25 -6.75
CA GLU A 4 9.76 19.13 -5.86
C GLU A 4 10.04 18.86 -4.38
N ARG A 5 10.34 17.61 -4.00
CA ARG A 5 10.64 17.22 -2.61
C ARG A 5 11.95 17.83 -2.13
N LEU A 6 12.99 17.75 -2.96
CA LEU A 6 14.26 18.42 -2.71
C LEU A 6 14.10 19.95 -2.69
N GLY A 7 13.27 20.50 -3.58
CA GLY A 7 12.95 21.93 -3.59
C GLY A 7 12.31 22.41 -2.28
N ALA A 8 11.32 21.68 -1.77
CA ALA A 8 10.67 21.98 -0.50
C ALA A 8 11.63 21.84 0.70
N ALA A 9 12.47 20.79 0.73
CA ALA A 9 13.44 20.57 1.80
C ALA A 9 14.54 21.64 1.83
N LEU A 10 15.01 22.10 0.68
CA LEU A 10 15.94 23.23 0.57
C LEU A 10 15.31 24.53 1.10
N ALA A 11 14.07 24.81 0.71
CA ALA A 11 13.35 25.99 1.17
C ALA A 11 13.13 25.98 2.70
N SER A 12 12.74 24.84 3.29
CA SER A 12 12.54 24.71 4.73
C SER A 12 13.83 24.93 5.54
N ARG A 13 14.97 24.57 4.95
CA ARG A 13 16.31 24.75 5.52
C ARG A 13 16.95 26.10 5.17
N ARG A 14 16.29 26.93 4.35
CA ARG A 14 16.85 28.18 3.78
C ARG A 14 18.19 27.96 3.07
N MET A 15 18.31 26.81 2.41
CA MET A 15 19.49 26.44 1.63
C MET A 15 19.19 26.54 0.15
N ASP A 16 20.22 26.77 -0.65
CA ASP A 16 20.16 26.69 -2.10
C ASP A 16 20.99 25.48 -2.61
N PRO A 17 20.88 25.11 -3.90
CA PRO A 17 21.64 24.00 -4.45
C PRO A 17 23.17 24.21 -4.37
N ALA A 18 23.66 25.45 -4.31
CA ALA A 18 25.09 25.75 -4.17
C ALA A 18 25.59 25.38 -2.77
N SER A 19 24.90 25.84 -1.74
CA SER A 19 25.22 25.58 -0.34
C SER A 19 25.12 24.09 -0.02
N LEU A 20 24.13 23.40 -0.59
CA LEU A 20 24.02 21.94 -0.47
C LEU A 20 25.20 21.22 -1.15
N ALA A 21 25.62 21.69 -2.33
CA ALA A 21 26.75 21.11 -3.05
C ALA A 21 28.06 21.25 -2.28
N GLU A 22 28.30 22.44 -1.73
CA GLU A 22 29.47 22.74 -0.90
C GLU A 22 29.50 21.87 0.35
N ALA A 23 28.39 21.80 1.09
CA ALA A 23 28.33 21.04 2.33
C ALA A 23 28.51 19.52 2.15
N VAL A 24 28.11 18.98 0.98
CA VAL A 24 28.23 17.55 0.65
C VAL A 24 29.50 17.26 -0.17
N GLY A 25 30.26 18.29 -0.57
CA GLY A 25 31.50 18.13 -1.33
C GLY A 25 31.29 17.66 -2.78
N VAL A 26 30.23 18.13 -3.44
CA VAL A 26 29.97 17.85 -4.86
C VAL A 26 30.00 19.12 -5.72
N ASP A 27 30.11 18.95 -7.03
CA ASP A 27 30.04 20.06 -7.98
C ASP A 27 28.65 20.72 -7.99
N HIS A 28 28.61 22.05 -8.08
CA HIS A 28 27.38 22.85 -8.05
C HIS A 28 26.37 22.43 -9.14
N LYS A 29 26.84 22.17 -10.37
CA LYS A 29 25.96 21.72 -11.47
C LYS A 29 25.38 20.34 -11.19
N THR A 30 26.04 19.53 -10.36
CA THR A 30 25.53 18.22 -9.96
C THR A 30 24.33 18.36 -9.02
N ALA A 31 24.43 19.21 -7.99
CA ALA A 31 23.31 19.49 -7.10
C ALA A 31 22.16 20.20 -7.81
N GLU A 32 22.47 21.15 -8.70
CA GLU A 32 21.46 21.81 -9.53
C GLU A 32 20.70 20.80 -10.42
N ARG A 33 21.37 19.78 -10.94
CA ARG A 33 20.74 18.69 -11.71
C ARG A 33 19.87 17.78 -10.84
N TRP A 34 20.14 17.63 -9.54
CA TRP A 34 19.24 16.92 -8.63
C TRP A 34 17.91 17.63 -8.51
N LEU A 35 17.94 18.97 -8.43
CA LEU A 35 16.73 19.79 -8.36
C LEU A 35 16.02 19.90 -9.71
N SER A 36 16.71 20.36 -10.75
CA SER A 36 16.10 20.70 -12.06
C SER A 36 15.72 19.47 -12.88
N LYS A 37 16.57 18.45 -12.91
CA LYS A 37 16.39 17.25 -13.75
C LYS A 37 15.87 16.04 -12.98
N GLY A 38 15.80 16.13 -11.65
CA GLY A 38 15.40 15.01 -10.80
C GLY A 38 16.42 13.87 -10.79
N ARG A 39 17.70 14.18 -11.04
CA ARG A 39 18.75 13.15 -11.08
C ARG A 39 19.01 12.60 -9.67
N THR A 40 19.12 11.28 -9.57
CA THR A 40 19.44 10.59 -8.32
C THR A 40 20.96 10.61 -8.05
N PRO A 41 21.42 11.08 -6.88
CA PRO A 41 22.81 10.97 -6.46
C PRO A 41 23.22 9.52 -6.17
N ARG A 42 24.52 9.29 -6.03
CA ARG A 42 25.01 8.02 -5.45
C ARG A 42 24.57 7.91 -3.98
N ARG A 43 24.34 6.69 -3.51
CA ARG A 43 23.79 6.42 -2.16
C ARG A 43 24.49 7.16 -1.03
N ARG A 44 25.83 7.16 -0.99
CA ARG A 44 26.59 7.86 0.05
C ARG A 44 26.28 9.35 0.09
N THR A 45 26.36 10.00 -1.06
CA THR A 45 26.06 11.43 -1.25
C THR A 45 24.60 11.76 -0.93
N ALA A 46 23.67 10.86 -1.30
CA ALA A 46 22.26 11.05 -0.99
C ALA A 46 21.97 11.01 0.52
N LEU A 47 22.63 10.11 1.25
CA LEU A 47 22.51 10.01 2.72
C LEU A 47 23.09 11.25 3.41
N GLU A 48 24.27 11.71 2.98
CA GLU A 48 24.90 12.93 3.49
C GLU A 48 24.01 14.17 3.26
N ALA A 49 23.48 14.32 2.04
CA ALA A 49 22.57 15.41 1.71
C ALA A 49 21.25 15.35 2.51
N ALA A 50 20.66 14.16 2.65
CA ALA A 50 19.43 13.97 3.39
C ALA A 50 19.59 14.26 4.89
N ALA A 51 20.71 13.82 5.48
CA ALA A 51 21.05 14.12 6.87
C ALA A 51 21.16 15.63 7.12
N LEU A 52 21.78 16.37 6.21
CA LEU A 52 21.89 17.82 6.29
C LEU A 52 20.52 18.51 6.22
N LEU A 53 19.63 18.00 5.36
CA LEU A 53 18.26 18.49 5.23
C LEU A 53 17.33 17.99 6.35
N LYS A 54 17.80 17.05 7.19
CA LYS A 54 17.03 16.25 8.16
C LYS A 54 15.74 15.66 7.56
N GLU A 55 15.88 15.12 6.37
CA GLU A 55 14.85 14.38 5.65
C GLU A 55 15.34 12.95 5.40
N ASP A 56 14.43 12.07 5.00
CA ASP A 56 14.81 10.72 4.55
C ASP A 56 15.35 10.76 3.10
N ALA A 57 16.46 10.07 2.83
CA ALA A 57 17.02 9.98 1.49
C ALA A 57 16.06 9.32 0.47
N ALA A 58 15.27 8.34 0.90
CA ALA A 58 14.23 7.70 0.11
C ALA A 58 13.04 8.63 -0.16
N TYR A 59 12.75 9.55 0.77
CA TYR A 59 11.75 10.60 0.54
C TYR A 59 12.23 11.56 -0.54
N LEU A 60 13.47 12.06 -0.45
CA LEU A 60 14.05 13.00 -1.41
C LEU A 60 14.32 12.37 -2.79
N TRP A 61 14.72 11.11 -2.83
CA TRP A 61 15.00 10.36 -4.07
C TRP A 61 14.43 8.93 -4.01
N PRO A 62 13.17 8.73 -4.43
CA PRO A 62 12.51 7.42 -4.42
C PRO A 62 13.25 6.32 -5.17
N ALA A 63 13.95 6.68 -6.25
CA ALA A 63 14.73 5.74 -7.04
C ALA A 63 15.91 5.09 -6.28
N LEU A 64 16.25 5.56 -5.06
CA LEU A 64 17.20 4.88 -4.18
C LEU A 64 16.61 3.63 -3.51
N VAL A 65 15.27 3.53 -3.46
CA VAL A 65 14.55 2.38 -2.89
C VAL A 65 14.46 1.24 -3.89
N ASP A 66 14.41 1.54 -5.19
CA ASP A 66 14.37 0.53 -6.27
C ASP A 66 15.70 -0.25 -6.43
N ASP A 67 16.74 0.10 -5.68
CA ASP A 67 18.02 -0.62 -5.67
C ASP A 67 17.86 -1.90 -4.84
N ALA A 68 17.78 -3.05 -5.53
CA ALA A 68 17.30 -4.37 -5.13
C ALA A 68 17.85 -5.01 -3.82
N ARG A 69 18.68 -4.32 -3.04
CA ARG A 69 19.29 -4.82 -1.79
C ARG A 69 18.49 -4.50 -0.52
N GLN A 70 17.46 -3.65 -0.59
CA GLN A 70 16.56 -3.37 0.57
C GLN A 70 15.25 -4.17 0.56
N ASP A 71 15.01 -4.99 -0.47
CA ASP A 71 13.69 -5.56 -0.74
C ASP A 71 13.17 -6.55 0.32
N SER A 72 14.01 -7.08 1.21
CA SER A 72 13.60 -8.12 2.18
C SER A 72 13.16 -7.60 3.55
N ALA A 73 13.65 -6.43 4.00
CA ALA A 73 13.39 -5.94 5.35
C ALA A 73 12.40 -4.76 5.40
N SER A 74 12.41 -3.86 4.40
CA SER A 74 11.54 -2.68 4.38
C SER A 74 10.23 -2.86 3.59
N ARG A 75 10.04 -3.95 2.83
CA ARG A 75 8.73 -4.30 2.25
C ARG A 75 7.74 -4.85 3.29
N ALA A 76 8.17 -5.03 4.53
CA ALA A 76 7.35 -5.63 5.59
C ALA A 76 6.24 -4.72 6.11
N GLU A 77 6.29 -3.40 5.89
CA GLU A 77 5.33 -2.50 6.55
C GLU A 77 4.24 -1.95 5.63
N PHE A 78 4.54 -1.62 4.36
CA PHE A 78 3.51 -1.09 3.46
C PHE A 78 3.87 -1.20 1.98
N VAL A 79 3.06 -1.91 1.18
CA VAL A 79 3.30 -2.07 -0.27
C VAL A 79 2.61 -0.97 -1.08
N THR A 80 1.33 -0.68 -0.83
CA THR A 80 0.56 0.32 -1.59
C THR A 80 -0.69 0.74 -0.82
N LEU A 81 -1.02 2.05 -0.83
CA LEU A 81 -2.26 2.60 -0.28
C LEU A 81 -3.27 2.79 -1.40
N TYR A 82 -4.45 2.21 -1.25
CA TYR A 82 -5.58 2.47 -2.12
C TYR A 82 -6.60 3.32 -1.36
N PRO A 83 -7.02 4.49 -1.89
CA PRO A 83 -7.93 5.40 -1.17
C PRO A 83 -9.31 4.79 -0.92
N HIS A 84 -9.70 3.80 -1.70
CA HIS A 84 -10.91 3.00 -1.50
C HIS A 84 -10.76 1.63 -2.17
N ARG A 85 -11.57 0.64 -1.77
CA ARG A 85 -11.54 -0.72 -2.33
C ARG A 85 -11.65 -0.78 -3.86
N GLY A 86 -12.41 0.14 -4.47
CA GLY A 86 -12.57 0.20 -5.93
C GLY A 86 -11.34 0.67 -6.71
N ALA A 87 -10.32 1.22 -6.02
CA ALA A 87 -9.05 1.59 -6.63
C ALA A 87 -8.07 0.41 -6.65
N VAL A 88 -8.38 -0.68 -5.94
CA VAL A 88 -7.56 -1.89 -5.93
C VAL A 88 -7.76 -2.62 -7.27
N PRO A 89 -6.68 -2.93 -8.02
CA PRO A 89 -6.80 -3.69 -9.27
C PRO A 89 -7.50 -5.02 -9.04
N LEU A 90 -8.49 -5.36 -9.87
CA LEU A 90 -9.29 -6.58 -9.69
C LEU A 90 -8.40 -7.84 -9.65
N ALA A 91 -7.39 -7.91 -10.52
CA ALA A 91 -6.45 -9.02 -10.59
C ALA A 91 -5.60 -9.19 -9.31
N LEU A 92 -5.42 -8.14 -8.52
CA LEU A 92 -4.63 -8.19 -7.29
C LEU A 92 -5.29 -9.09 -6.24
N TRP A 93 -6.62 -9.07 -6.13
CA TRP A 93 -7.34 -9.93 -5.18
C TRP A 93 -7.09 -11.42 -5.45
N ALA A 94 -7.21 -11.83 -6.71
CA ALA A 94 -6.93 -13.20 -7.11
C ALA A 94 -5.45 -13.56 -6.87
N ALA A 95 -4.53 -12.66 -7.23
CA ALA A 95 -3.10 -12.87 -7.02
C ALA A 95 -2.75 -13.04 -5.53
N LEU A 96 -3.32 -12.25 -4.62
CA LEU A 96 -3.10 -12.36 -3.18
C LEU A 96 -3.56 -13.72 -2.65
N LEU A 97 -4.76 -14.19 -3.07
CA LEU A 97 -5.27 -15.51 -2.69
C LEU A 97 -4.39 -16.64 -3.24
N ASP A 98 -4.01 -16.56 -4.51
CA ASP A 98 -3.23 -17.59 -5.19
C ASP A 98 -1.78 -17.66 -4.69
N GLN A 99 -1.20 -16.55 -4.20
CA GLN A 99 0.17 -16.50 -3.69
C GLN A 99 0.29 -16.74 -2.19
N ALA A 100 -0.80 -16.68 -1.42
CA ALA A 100 -0.76 -16.94 0.02
C ALA A 100 -0.25 -18.36 0.34
N LYS A 101 0.75 -18.44 1.26
CA LYS A 101 1.41 -19.69 1.66
C LYS A 101 1.13 -20.10 3.10
N ASP A 102 0.97 -19.13 4.00
CA ASP A 102 0.82 -19.42 5.44
C ASP A 102 -0.64 -19.26 5.90
N CYS A 103 -1.28 -18.16 5.51
CA CYS A 103 -2.68 -17.92 5.87
C CYS A 103 -3.43 -17.03 4.88
N VAL A 104 -4.76 -17.18 4.89
CA VAL A 104 -5.73 -16.30 4.24
C VAL A 104 -6.82 -15.99 5.27
N ASP A 105 -6.86 -14.75 5.72
CA ASP A 105 -7.88 -14.26 6.65
C ASP A 105 -8.75 -13.21 5.95
N VAL A 106 -10.05 -13.49 5.85
CA VAL A 106 -11.04 -12.59 5.25
C VAL A 106 -12.00 -12.13 6.34
N LEU A 107 -12.00 -10.84 6.64
CA LEU A 107 -12.96 -10.20 7.54
C LEU A 107 -13.74 -9.15 6.77
N VAL A 108 -15.02 -9.43 6.50
CA VAL A 108 -15.89 -8.58 5.70
C VAL A 108 -17.32 -8.72 6.19
N TYR A 109 -18.18 -7.73 6.00
CA TYR A 109 -19.60 -7.90 6.27
C TYR A 109 -20.21 -8.92 5.30
N ALA A 110 -20.36 -8.55 4.02
CA ALA A 110 -20.96 -9.42 3.01
C ALA A 110 -19.96 -9.99 2.00
N GLY A 111 -18.80 -9.35 1.80
CA GLY A 111 -17.77 -9.84 0.88
C GLY A 111 -18.15 -9.93 -0.60
N LEU A 112 -19.27 -9.32 -1.04
CA LEU A 112 -19.80 -9.49 -2.40
C LEU A 112 -18.76 -9.22 -3.51
N PHE A 113 -17.92 -8.21 -3.35
CA PHE A 113 -16.90 -7.89 -4.35
C PHE A 113 -15.86 -9.02 -4.54
N LEU A 114 -15.54 -9.76 -3.48
CA LEU A 114 -14.63 -10.91 -3.54
C LEU A 114 -15.30 -12.08 -4.26
N THR A 115 -16.57 -12.36 -3.92
CA THR A 115 -17.32 -13.47 -4.53
C THR A 115 -17.67 -13.22 -5.98
N ASP A 116 -18.01 -11.98 -6.33
CA ASP A 116 -18.41 -11.61 -7.69
C ASP A 116 -17.18 -11.42 -8.59
N GLY A 117 -16.08 -10.91 -8.03
CA GLY A 117 -14.82 -10.70 -8.74
C GLY A 117 -13.92 -11.93 -8.84
N THR A 118 -14.17 -12.97 -8.05
CA THR A 118 -13.33 -14.19 -8.00
C THR A 118 -14.19 -15.44 -8.21
N PRO A 119 -14.29 -15.94 -9.45
CA PRO A 119 -14.96 -17.20 -9.75
C PRO A 119 -14.39 -18.35 -8.90
N ASP A 120 -15.28 -19.22 -8.43
CA ASP A 120 -14.97 -20.39 -7.61
C ASP A 120 -14.16 -20.06 -6.33
N LEU A 121 -14.33 -18.87 -5.76
CA LEU A 121 -13.62 -18.44 -4.55
C LEU A 121 -13.65 -19.49 -3.43
N ALA A 122 -14.82 -20.06 -3.13
CA ALA A 122 -14.95 -21.11 -2.11
C ALA A 122 -14.08 -22.33 -2.41
N LYS A 123 -14.10 -22.85 -3.65
CA LYS A 123 -13.26 -23.98 -4.05
C LYS A 123 -11.78 -23.64 -4.00
N ARG A 124 -11.39 -22.41 -4.33
CA ARG A 124 -9.99 -21.93 -4.21
C ARG A 124 -9.53 -21.94 -2.75
N LEU A 125 -10.35 -21.42 -1.85
CA LEU A 125 -10.06 -21.39 -0.41
C LEU A 125 -9.98 -22.80 0.17
N ILE A 126 -10.88 -23.70 -0.22
CA ILE A 126 -10.84 -25.12 0.19
C ILE A 126 -9.52 -25.76 -0.26
N ARG A 127 -9.15 -25.64 -1.53
CA ARG A 127 -7.87 -26.18 -2.03
C ARG A 127 -6.67 -25.60 -1.31
N LYS A 128 -6.72 -24.33 -0.91
CA LYS A 128 -5.65 -23.70 -0.12
C LYS A 128 -5.54 -24.34 1.26
N ALA A 129 -6.68 -24.53 1.94
CA ALA A 129 -6.73 -25.20 3.22
C ALA A 129 -6.20 -26.65 3.15
N GLU A 130 -6.57 -27.40 2.11
CA GLU A 130 -6.08 -28.76 1.84
C GLU A 130 -4.55 -28.80 1.65
N ASN A 131 -3.97 -27.73 1.08
CA ASN A 131 -2.53 -27.59 0.89
C ASN A 131 -1.79 -27.01 2.12
N GLY A 132 -2.44 -26.97 3.29
CA GLY A 132 -1.83 -26.56 4.56
C GLY A 132 -1.87 -25.05 4.86
N VAL A 133 -2.53 -24.24 4.01
CA VAL A 133 -2.72 -22.81 4.28
C VAL A 133 -3.84 -22.62 5.30
N ARG A 134 -3.62 -21.87 6.39
CA ARG A 134 -4.70 -21.58 7.34
C ARG A 134 -5.70 -20.60 6.73
N VAL A 135 -6.96 -21.01 6.58
CA VAL A 135 -8.03 -20.15 6.05
C VAL A 135 -9.01 -19.77 7.15
N ARG A 136 -9.27 -18.47 7.36
CA ARG A 136 -10.35 -17.97 8.22
C ARG A 136 -11.21 -17.00 7.44
N VAL A 137 -12.53 -17.21 7.49
CA VAL A 137 -13.51 -16.31 6.89
C VAL A 137 -14.48 -15.89 7.98
N LEU A 138 -14.55 -14.58 8.23
CA LEU A 138 -15.43 -13.95 9.19
C LEU A 138 -16.37 -13.03 8.43
N LEU A 139 -17.64 -13.41 8.43
CA LEU A 139 -18.72 -12.65 7.81
C LEU A 139 -19.49 -11.87 8.88
N GLY A 140 -20.13 -10.78 8.48
CA GLY A 140 -21.04 -10.07 9.38
C GLY A 140 -22.20 -10.97 9.78
N ASP A 141 -22.66 -10.86 11.02
CA ASP A 141 -23.94 -11.43 11.43
C ASP A 141 -25.05 -10.45 11.02
N PRO A 142 -25.99 -10.84 10.14
CA PRO A 142 -27.00 -9.93 9.61
C PRO A 142 -27.96 -9.38 10.68
N ASP A 143 -28.05 -10.07 11.82
CA ASP A 143 -28.94 -9.72 12.95
C ASP A 143 -28.20 -8.95 14.05
N SER A 144 -26.89 -8.70 13.88
CA SER A 144 -26.07 -7.98 14.87
C SER A 144 -26.24 -6.46 14.83
N GLU A 145 -26.11 -5.84 16.02
CA GLU A 145 -26.09 -4.37 16.16
C GLU A 145 -24.97 -3.72 15.34
N ALA A 146 -23.81 -4.37 15.22
CA ALA A 146 -22.68 -3.85 14.45
C ALA A 146 -23.01 -3.72 12.95
N VAL A 147 -23.69 -4.71 12.38
CA VAL A 147 -24.16 -4.66 10.98
C VAL A 147 -25.23 -3.57 10.79
N ALA A 148 -26.15 -3.43 11.76
CA ALA A 148 -27.17 -2.39 11.72
C ALA A 148 -26.57 -0.98 11.80
N ALA A 149 -25.62 -0.75 12.72
CA ALA A 149 -24.88 0.50 12.86
C ALA A 149 -24.14 0.85 11.57
N ARG A 150 -23.46 -0.13 10.97
CA ARG A 150 -22.78 0.07 9.68
C ARG A 150 -23.75 0.47 8.57
N GLY A 151 -24.93 -0.14 8.54
CA GLY A 151 -26.00 0.24 7.62
C GLY A 151 -26.37 1.71 7.71
N ALA A 152 -26.54 2.20 8.95
CA ALA A 152 -26.85 3.60 9.20
C ALA A 152 -25.70 4.54 8.77
N GLU A 153 -24.44 4.20 9.08
CA GLU A 153 -23.26 4.97 8.67
C GLU A 153 -23.14 5.12 7.14
N GLU A 154 -23.43 4.05 6.39
CA GLU A 154 -23.37 4.06 4.93
C GLU A 154 -24.63 4.69 4.28
N GLY A 155 -25.65 5.06 5.07
CA GLY A 155 -26.94 5.57 4.58
C GLY A 155 -27.79 4.52 3.86
N VAL A 156 -27.43 3.24 3.96
CA VAL A 156 -28.12 2.11 3.29
C VAL A 156 -29.01 1.31 4.24
N PHE A 157 -28.91 1.57 5.55
CA PHE A 157 -29.68 0.92 6.62
C PHE A 157 -29.66 -0.61 6.48
N GLY A 158 -30.82 -1.25 6.36
CA GLY A 158 -30.94 -2.71 6.20
C GLY A 158 -30.20 -3.29 4.98
N GLY A 159 -29.69 -2.46 4.07
CA GLY A 159 -28.91 -2.88 2.91
C GLY A 159 -27.60 -3.63 3.25
N VAL A 160 -26.96 -3.38 4.40
CA VAL A 160 -25.81 -4.19 4.82
C VAL A 160 -26.27 -5.60 5.23
N SER A 161 -27.27 -5.72 6.12
CA SER A 161 -27.85 -7.01 6.51
C SER A 161 -28.37 -7.82 5.32
N ALA A 162 -29.05 -7.16 4.37
CA ALA A 162 -29.54 -7.83 3.17
C ALA A 162 -28.40 -8.43 2.33
N ARG A 163 -27.30 -7.69 2.16
CA ARG A 163 -26.10 -8.18 1.44
C ARG A 163 -25.43 -9.35 2.13
N VAL A 164 -25.41 -9.36 3.47
CA VAL A 164 -24.90 -10.48 4.26
C VAL A 164 -25.74 -11.73 4.01
N ARG A 165 -27.07 -11.62 4.10
CA ARG A 165 -27.99 -12.76 3.90
C ARG A 165 -27.94 -13.35 2.49
N LEU A 166 -27.73 -12.51 1.47
CA LEU A 166 -27.66 -12.94 0.05
C LEU A 166 -26.61 -14.03 -0.23
N ARG A 167 -25.58 -14.19 0.60
CA ARG A 167 -24.51 -15.19 0.41
C ARG A 167 -24.39 -16.19 1.55
N ALA A 168 -25.12 -16.02 2.65
CA ALA A 168 -25.08 -16.90 3.80
C ALA A 168 -25.89 -18.21 3.64
N CYS A 169 -26.56 -18.43 2.50
CA CYS A 169 -27.40 -19.60 2.28
C CYS A 169 -26.76 -20.58 1.27
N PRO A 170 -26.21 -21.72 1.73
CA PRO A 170 -26.60 -23.00 1.20
C PRO A 170 -27.76 -23.51 2.06
N GLU A 171 -28.96 -23.59 1.48
CA GLU A 171 -29.99 -24.45 2.08
C GLU A 171 -29.41 -25.87 2.15
N SER A 172 -29.55 -26.46 3.33
CA SER A 172 -29.28 -27.85 3.69
C SER A 172 -29.97 -28.85 2.76
#